data_AF-A0A0C9VUZ3-F1
#
_entry.id   AF-A0A0C9VUZ3-F1
#
_cell.length_a   1.000
_cell.length_b   1.000
_cell.length_c   1.000
_cell.angle_alpha   90.00
_cell.angle_beta   90.00
_cell.angle_gamma   90.00
#
_symmetry.space_group_name_H-M   'P 1'
#
loop_
_entity.id
_entity.type
_entity.pdbx_description
1 polymer ?
#
loop_
_entity_poly.entity_id
_entity_poly.type
_entity_poly.pdbx_seq_one_letter_code
_entity_poly.pdbx_strand_id
1 'polypeptide(L)'
;MPAYESLVGLGEREVSDFIAHNGVAPIPNPPAPLAKGQDGLKLSNDPAHPFITPGPDDLRGPCPALNTLANHGFLPRNGVARPDQIVTAVMEGLNLGNDFAKFLVYQAFLMNGNPLTNLMSIGMHTPLTGQNPPKPALVGGLSQHGTFEGDTSMSRVDAFFGDPAAFNQTRFNDLLDFSTKYGFNGTYDLNATAEFRFQRLQDSIMTNPELDFTAPRILSAYSEAVFPLVYFVDGRLNNRQLTQDAATSFFADQRLPADFHRQPAPVSFEVIEPMVGEIFAKHPFTPGVNHGKNNYQLMPNTPALSDFCGIYKDIVLRVIPAQYPRPSSQLKDALNKNLGFLFGAVKQQHNCTQVFPYGR
;
A
#
# COMPACT_ATOMS: atom_id res chain seq x y z
N MET A 1 -13.14 26.91 -18.80
CA MET A 1 -13.68 26.41 -17.53
C MET A 1 -12.57 26.50 -16.49
N PRO A 2 -12.85 26.93 -15.25
CA PRO A 2 -11.84 26.95 -14.19
C PRO A 2 -11.25 25.55 -13.94
N ALA A 3 -10.01 25.47 -13.47
CA ALA A 3 -9.27 24.20 -13.26
C ALA A 3 -9.85 23.25 -12.19
N TYR A 4 -10.98 23.61 -11.58
CA TYR A 4 -11.62 22.92 -10.45
C TYR A 4 -13.05 22.42 -10.74
N GLU A 5 -13.55 22.53 -11.97
CA GLU A 5 -14.88 22.02 -12.34
C GLU A 5 -14.86 20.51 -12.66
N SER A 6 -15.95 19.84 -12.25
CA SER A 6 -16.15 18.40 -12.41
C SER A 6 -16.27 17.98 -13.87
N LEU A 7 -15.54 16.94 -14.30
CA LEU A 7 -15.75 16.24 -15.58
C LEU A 7 -16.73 15.06 -15.47
N VAL A 8 -17.39 14.90 -14.32
CA VAL A 8 -18.35 13.81 -14.13
C VAL A 8 -19.52 14.00 -15.10
N GLY A 9 -19.73 13.01 -15.96
CA GLY A 9 -20.78 13.03 -16.99
C GLY A 9 -20.35 13.64 -18.33
N LEU A 10 -19.10 14.12 -18.44
CA LEU A 10 -18.56 14.61 -19.69
C LEU A 10 -18.10 13.47 -20.60
N GLY A 11 -18.27 13.66 -21.90
CA GLY A 11 -17.80 12.72 -22.92
C GLY A 11 -16.26 12.72 -23.05
N GLU A 12 -15.71 11.68 -23.67
CA GLU A 12 -14.25 11.55 -23.92
C GLU A 12 -13.64 12.80 -24.59
N ARG A 13 -14.41 13.50 -25.42
CA ARG A 13 -14.01 14.74 -26.09
C ARG A 13 -13.81 15.90 -25.12
N GLU A 14 -14.73 16.10 -24.19
CA GLU A 14 -14.70 17.20 -23.23
C GLU A 14 -13.59 17.00 -22.18
N VAL A 15 -13.32 15.74 -21.81
CA VAL A 15 -12.16 15.40 -20.98
C VAL A 15 -10.86 15.64 -21.74
N SER A 16 -10.81 15.27 -23.02
CA SER A 16 -9.65 15.55 -23.88
C SER A 16 -9.42 17.05 -24.05
N ASP A 17 -10.49 17.85 -24.15
CA ASP A 17 -10.43 19.30 -24.25
C ASP A 17 -9.96 19.93 -22.91
N PHE A 18 -10.43 19.43 -21.76
CA PHE A 18 -9.92 19.85 -20.43
C PHE A 18 -8.43 19.56 -20.27
N ILE A 19 -8.01 18.34 -20.63
CA ILE A 19 -6.62 17.90 -20.57
C ILE A 19 -5.76 18.72 -21.56
N ALA A 20 -6.27 19.02 -22.76
CA ALA A 20 -5.58 19.88 -23.72
C ALA A 20 -5.41 21.32 -23.21
N HIS A 21 -6.35 21.81 -22.38
CA HIS A 21 -6.31 23.16 -21.83
C HIS A 21 -5.46 23.30 -20.56
N ASN A 22 -5.47 22.28 -19.69
CA ASN A 22 -4.81 22.32 -18.37
C ASN A 22 -3.48 21.54 -18.32
N GLY A 23 -3.24 20.65 -19.28
CA GLY A 23 -2.05 19.79 -19.34
C GLY A 23 -2.02 18.68 -18.28
N VAL A 24 -0.96 17.87 -18.33
CA VAL A 24 -0.61 16.88 -17.29
C VAL A 24 0.49 17.44 -16.40
N ALA A 25 0.36 17.22 -15.09
CA ALA A 25 1.38 17.64 -14.14
C ALA A 25 2.73 16.98 -14.45
N PRO A 26 3.86 17.68 -14.22
CA PRO A 26 5.18 17.07 -14.35
C PRO A 26 5.28 15.79 -13.50
N ILE A 27 5.60 14.68 -14.15
CA ILE A 27 5.87 13.41 -13.49
C ILE A 27 7.39 13.30 -13.34
N PRO A 28 7.97 13.55 -12.15
CA PRO A 28 9.41 13.44 -11.94
C PRO A 28 9.85 11.98 -12.01
N ASN A 29 11.15 11.77 -12.24
CA ASN A 29 11.73 10.44 -12.10
C ASN A 29 11.67 10.01 -10.61
N PRO A 30 11.48 8.72 -10.33
CA PRO A 30 11.56 8.19 -8.98
C PRO A 30 12.90 8.57 -8.32
N PRO A 31 12.93 8.89 -7.02
CA PRO A 31 14.16 9.25 -6.34
C PRO A 31 15.19 8.11 -6.38
N ALA A 32 16.47 8.46 -6.40
CA ALA A 32 17.56 7.51 -6.22
C ALA A 32 17.54 6.91 -4.80
N PRO A 33 18.26 5.81 -4.55
CA PRO A 33 18.49 5.36 -3.18
C PRO A 33 19.09 6.46 -2.30
N LEU A 34 18.89 6.35 -0.99
CA LEU A 34 19.59 7.21 -0.02
C LEU A 34 21.09 7.17 -0.29
N ALA A 35 21.74 8.33 -0.20
CA ALA A 35 23.17 8.41 -0.46
C ALA A 35 23.94 7.53 0.54
N LYS A 36 25.05 6.94 0.10
CA LYS A 36 25.92 6.13 0.96
C LYS A 36 26.30 6.92 2.23
N GLY A 37 26.07 6.34 3.41
CA GLY A 37 26.30 7.00 4.69
C GLY A 37 25.13 7.84 5.19
N GLN A 38 24.07 7.99 4.38
CA GLN A 38 22.77 8.53 4.76
C GLN A 38 21.68 7.44 4.76
N ASP A 39 22.05 6.18 4.56
CA ASP A 39 21.21 4.98 4.49
C ASP A 39 21.30 4.13 5.76
N GLY A 40 21.98 4.64 6.79
CA GLY A 40 22.15 3.96 8.07
C GLY A 40 21.07 4.25 9.10
N LEU A 41 21.33 3.74 10.31
CA LEU A 41 20.58 4.03 11.53
C LEU A 41 20.50 5.55 11.75
N LYS A 42 19.29 6.06 11.97
CA LYS A 42 19.01 7.49 12.16
C LYS A 42 17.79 7.64 13.06
N LEU A 43 17.82 8.61 13.97
CA LEU A 43 16.65 9.01 14.74
C LEU A 43 15.60 9.57 13.78
N SER A 44 14.45 8.90 13.66
CA SER A 44 13.35 9.36 12.79
C SER A 44 12.34 10.21 13.56
N ASN A 45 12.18 9.96 14.86
CA ASN A 45 11.38 10.82 15.73
C ASN A 45 12.25 11.98 16.24
N ASP A 46 12.56 12.92 15.35
CA ASP A 46 13.46 14.05 15.60
C ASP A 46 12.70 15.40 15.65
N PRO A 47 13.35 16.51 16.08
CA PRO A 47 12.72 17.82 16.13
C PRO A 47 12.29 18.41 14.77
N ALA A 48 12.83 17.91 13.65
CA ALA A 48 12.41 18.32 12.31
C ALA A 48 11.13 17.59 11.85
N HIS A 49 10.85 16.43 12.45
CA HIS A 49 9.69 15.59 12.17
C HIS A 49 8.81 15.39 13.43
N PRO A 50 8.33 16.47 14.08
CA PRO A 50 7.51 16.33 15.28
C PRO A 50 6.16 15.70 14.94
N PHE A 51 5.66 14.90 15.87
CA PHE A 51 4.27 14.41 15.80
C PHE A 51 3.31 15.59 15.91
N ILE A 52 2.33 15.63 15.00
CA ILE A 52 1.18 16.53 15.06
C ILE A 52 -0.07 15.68 14.80
N THR A 53 -1.04 15.76 15.71
CA THR A 53 -2.35 15.12 15.54
C THR A 53 -3.01 15.62 14.26
N PRO A 54 -3.53 14.73 13.40
CA PRO A 54 -4.18 15.14 12.16
C PRO A 54 -5.42 16.01 12.47
N GLY A 55 -5.58 17.09 11.71
CA GLY A 55 -6.77 17.92 11.74
C GLY A 55 -7.98 17.26 11.06
N PRO A 56 -9.16 17.90 11.11
CA PRO A 56 -10.39 17.33 10.55
C PRO A 56 -10.35 17.10 9.03
N ASP A 57 -9.52 17.86 8.30
CA ASP A 57 -9.36 17.75 6.85
C ASP A 57 -8.11 16.95 6.43
N ASP A 58 -7.34 16.44 7.40
CA ASP A 58 -6.13 15.66 7.13
C ASP A 58 -6.47 14.19 6.87
N LEU A 59 -6.10 13.67 5.70
CA LEU A 59 -6.49 12.34 5.27
C LEU A 59 -5.54 11.27 5.81
N ARG A 60 -6.11 10.24 6.43
CA ARG A 60 -5.43 9.02 6.86
C ARG A 60 -6.17 7.81 6.31
N GLY A 61 -5.47 6.70 6.13
CA GLY A 61 -6.01 5.53 5.45
C GLY A 61 -5.67 4.19 6.11
N PRO A 62 -5.73 3.10 5.34
CA PRO A 62 -5.51 1.75 5.86
C PRO A 62 -4.05 1.48 6.24
N CYS A 63 -3.09 2.26 5.70
CA CYS A 63 -1.66 2.03 5.93
C CYS A 63 -1.14 2.77 7.19
N PRO A 64 -0.85 2.08 8.31
CA PRO A 64 -0.34 2.71 9.52
C PRO A 64 1.01 3.42 9.33
N ALA A 65 1.87 2.91 8.45
CA ALA A 65 3.18 3.51 8.16
C ALA A 65 3.03 4.89 7.50
N LEU A 66 2.25 5.00 6.42
CA LEU A 66 2.03 6.27 5.73
C LEU A 66 1.28 7.27 6.60
N ASN A 67 0.31 6.80 7.40
CA ASN A 67 -0.38 7.63 8.38
C ASN A 67 0.59 8.25 9.39
N THR A 68 1.49 7.42 9.93
CA THR A 68 2.53 7.85 10.87
C THR A 68 3.49 8.85 10.22
N LEU A 69 3.95 8.58 9.00
CA LEU A 69 4.84 9.47 8.27
C LEU A 69 4.21 10.83 7.96
N ALA A 70 2.91 10.88 7.64
CA ALA A 70 2.17 12.13 7.49
C ALA A 70 1.98 12.86 8.84
N ASN A 71 1.69 12.15 9.93
CA ASN A 71 1.62 12.72 11.28
C ASN A 71 2.97 13.25 11.79
N HIS A 72 4.09 12.82 11.20
CA HIS A 72 5.43 13.31 11.51
C HIS A 72 5.98 14.30 10.47
N GLY A 73 5.24 14.58 9.40
CA GLY A 73 5.65 15.56 8.38
C GLY A 73 6.72 15.07 7.39
N PHE A 74 7.01 13.76 7.36
CA PHE A 74 7.77 13.15 6.26
C PHE A 74 6.97 13.21 4.95
N LEU A 75 5.64 13.15 5.07
CA LEU A 75 4.68 13.43 3.99
C LEU A 75 3.95 14.75 4.26
N PRO A 76 3.36 15.37 3.23
CA PRO A 76 2.34 16.39 3.43
C PRO A 76 1.31 15.94 4.47
N ARG A 77 1.12 16.74 5.52
CA ARG A 77 0.31 16.35 6.69
C ARG A 77 -1.17 16.16 6.35
N ASN A 78 -1.64 16.79 5.28
CA ASN A 78 -2.97 16.60 4.71
C ASN A 78 -3.20 15.22 4.08
N GLY A 79 -2.17 14.40 3.95
CA GLY A 79 -2.29 13.04 3.42
C GLY A 79 -2.39 12.95 1.90
N VAL A 80 -2.06 14.02 1.16
CA VAL A 80 -2.03 14.01 -0.31
C VAL A 80 -0.62 14.27 -0.79
N ALA A 81 -0.06 13.32 -1.55
CA ALA A 81 1.34 13.36 -1.96
C ALA A 81 1.54 12.83 -3.37
N ARG A 82 2.64 13.24 -4.00
CA ARG A 82 3.11 12.63 -5.24
C ARG A 82 3.86 11.32 -4.95
N PRO A 83 3.92 10.37 -5.91
CA PRO A 83 4.69 9.14 -5.76
C PRO A 83 6.14 9.35 -5.34
N ASP A 84 6.85 10.32 -5.92
CA ASP A 84 8.25 10.61 -5.56
C ASP A 84 8.42 11.01 -4.10
N GLN A 85 7.47 11.79 -3.56
CA GLN A 85 7.47 12.20 -2.16
C GLN A 85 7.21 11.01 -1.24
N ILE A 86 6.33 10.09 -1.63
CA ILE A 86 6.04 8.88 -0.84
C ILE A 86 7.25 7.95 -0.83
N VAL A 87 7.91 7.74 -1.97
CA VAL A 87 9.16 6.94 -2.01
C VAL A 87 10.22 7.57 -1.12
N THR A 88 10.42 8.89 -1.17
CA THR A 88 11.36 9.58 -0.27
C THR A 88 10.97 9.43 1.20
N ALA A 89 9.69 9.60 1.55
CA ALA A 89 9.23 9.54 2.94
C ALA A 89 9.45 8.17 3.59
N VAL A 90 9.17 7.07 2.88
CA VAL A 90 9.36 5.72 3.43
C VAL A 90 10.84 5.34 3.52
N MET A 91 11.69 5.83 2.60
CA MET A 91 13.14 5.70 2.71
C MET A 91 13.67 6.49 3.91
N GLU A 92 13.31 7.77 4.02
CA GLU A 92 13.84 8.66 5.07
C GLU A 92 13.36 8.27 6.46
N GLY A 93 12.06 8.00 6.62
CA GLY A 93 11.46 7.76 7.93
C GLY A 93 11.64 6.33 8.46
N LEU A 94 11.67 5.33 7.58
CA LEU A 94 11.66 3.91 7.97
C LEU A 94 12.79 3.06 7.35
N ASN A 95 13.56 3.64 6.43
CA ASN A 95 14.62 2.96 5.67
C ASN A 95 14.10 1.78 4.83
N LEU A 96 12.95 1.97 4.19
CA LEU A 96 12.51 1.08 3.11
C LEU A 96 13.52 1.10 1.97
N GLY A 97 13.89 -0.06 1.44
CA GLY A 97 14.75 -0.20 0.26
C GLY A 97 14.15 0.51 -0.96
N ASN A 98 15.00 1.12 -1.79
CA ASN A 98 14.54 2.02 -2.86
C ASN A 98 13.72 1.32 -3.95
N ASP A 99 14.13 0.13 -4.36
CA ASP A 99 13.42 -0.73 -5.29
C ASP A 99 12.07 -1.19 -4.71
N PHE A 100 12.06 -1.66 -3.46
CA PHE A 100 10.82 -2.06 -2.79
C PHE A 100 9.85 -0.89 -2.59
N ALA A 101 10.36 0.28 -2.18
CA ALA A 101 9.57 1.50 -2.05
C ALA A 101 8.94 1.92 -3.38
N LYS A 102 9.70 1.89 -4.48
CA LYS A 102 9.17 2.19 -5.81
C LYS A 102 8.09 1.19 -6.22
N PHE A 103 8.31 -0.10 -5.99
CA PHE A 103 7.32 -1.13 -6.30
C PHE A 103 5.98 -0.84 -5.59
N LEU A 104 6.02 -0.70 -4.26
CA LEU A 104 4.83 -0.44 -3.45
C LEU A 104 4.12 0.87 -3.82
N VAL A 105 4.88 1.95 -4.02
CA VAL A 105 4.29 3.27 -4.28
C VAL A 105 3.72 3.35 -5.69
N TYR A 106 4.44 2.90 -6.72
CA TYR A 106 3.95 3.04 -8.09
C TYR A 106 2.83 2.05 -8.41
N GLN A 107 2.80 0.86 -7.81
CA GLN A 107 1.63 -0.02 -7.94
C GLN A 107 0.39 0.64 -7.32
N ALA A 108 0.53 1.20 -6.11
CA ALA A 108 -0.58 1.83 -5.41
C ALA A 108 -1.06 3.08 -6.16
N PHE A 109 -0.13 3.90 -6.67
CA PHE A 109 -0.43 5.08 -7.46
C PHE A 109 -1.17 4.74 -8.75
N LEU A 110 -0.74 3.71 -9.49
CA LEU A 110 -1.41 3.30 -10.72
C LEU A 110 -2.83 2.78 -10.46
N MET A 111 -3.08 2.20 -9.29
CA MET A 111 -4.38 1.68 -8.89
C MET A 111 -5.31 2.73 -8.29
N ASN A 112 -4.78 3.75 -7.61
CA ASN A 112 -5.57 4.62 -6.73
C ASN A 112 -5.28 6.11 -6.85
N GLY A 113 -4.17 6.49 -7.48
CA GLY A 113 -3.77 7.87 -7.69
C GLY A 113 -4.37 8.49 -8.94
N ASN A 114 -4.19 9.79 -9.09
CA ASN A 114 -4.58 10.53 -10.28
C ASN A 114 -3.37 10.66 -11.22
N PRO A 115 -3.32 9.93 -12.35
CA PRO A 115 -2.20 9.99 -13.29
C PRO A 115 -2.05 11.36 -13.98
N LEU A 116 -3.12 12.17 -14.05
CA LEU A 116 -3.07 13.49 -14.70
C LEU A 116 -2.44 14.56 -13.82
N THR A 117 -2.67 14.51 -12.51
CA THR A 117 -2.13 15.48 -11.54
C THR A 117 -0.90 14.97 -10.79
N ASN A 118 -0.57 13.68 -10.95
CA ASN A 118 0.51 12.99 -10.25
C ASN A 118 0.35 13.03 -8.72
N LEU A 119 -0.89 13.01 -8.22
CA LEU A 119 -1.22 13.04 -6.79
C LEU A 119 -2.01 11.81 -6.35
N MET A 120 -1.78 11.35 -5.13
CA MET A 120 -2.52 10.29 -4.49
C MET A 120 -2.83 10.66 -3.04
N SER A 121 -4.06 10.35 -2.61
CA SER A 121 -4.46 10.38 -1.20
C SER A 121 -3.99 9.09 -0.52
N ILE A 122 -3.37 9.21 0.66
CA ILE A 122 -3.05 8.05 1.51
C ILE A 122 -4.28 7.52 2.26
N GLY A 123 -5.42 8.18 2.15
CA GLY A 123 -6.71 7.78 2.72
C GLY A 123 -7.79 7.67 1.64
N MET A 124 -8.97 8.21 1.94
CA MET A 124 -10.12 8.18 1.03
C MET A 124 -9.97 9.11 -0.17
N HIS A 125 -10.89 8.98 -1.13
CA HIS A 125 -11.02 9.88 -2.28
C HIS A 125 -11.13 11.33 -1.81
N THR A 126 -10.52 12.24 -2.56
CA THR A 126 -10.52 13.67 -2.27
C THR A 126 -10.39 14.49 -3.54
N PRO A 127 -11.05 15.66 -3.64
CA PRO A 127 -10.83 16.59 -4.75
C PRO A 127 -9.42 17.19 -4.75
N LEU A 128 -8.63 17.04 -3.67
CA LEU A 128 -7.25 17.52 -3.60
C LEU A 128 -6.30 16.79 -4.55
N THR A 129 -6.65 15.59 -5.03
CA THR A 129 -5.91 14.93 -6.12
C THR A 129 -6.31 15.47 -7.50
N GLY A 130 -7.17 16.49 -7.54
CA GLY A 130 -7.68 17.12 -8.75
C GLY A 130 -8.73 16.29 -9.46
N GLN A 131 -9.03 16.70 -10.67
CA GLN A 131 -10.13 16.16 -11.44
C GLN A 131 -9.87 14.71 -11.88
N ASN A 132 -10.83 13.83 -11.61
CA ASN A 132 -10.73 12.42 -11.99
C ASN A 132 -10.71 12.23 -13.52
N PRO A 133 -9.92 11.26 -14.03
CA PRO A 133 -10.05 10.73 -15.37
C PRO A 133 -11.45 10.14 -15.64
N PRO A 134 -11.79 9.84 -16.91
CA PRO A 134 -13.06 9.21 -17.25
C PRO A 134 -13.26 7.89 -16.51
N LYS A 135 -14.52 7.58 -16.18
CA LYS A 135 -14.91 6.25 -15.70
C LYS A 135 -14.44 5.18 -16.71
N PRO A 136 -14.05 3.99 -16.25
CA PRO A 136 -14.21 3.43 -14.90
C PRO A 136 -13.08 3.76 -13.91
N ALA A 137 -12.18 4.71 -14.21
CA ALA A 137 -11.13 5.12 -13.28
C ALA A 137 -11.70 5.57 -11.92
N LEU A 138 -11.13 5.06 -10.83
CA LEU A 138 -11.65 5.29 -9.48
C LEU A 138 -10.99 6.50 -8.82
N VAL A 139 -9.65 6.57 -8.86
CA VAL A 139 -8.86 7.60 -8.15
C VAL A 139 -9.30 7.72 -6.69
N GLY A 140 -9.53 6.57 -6.05
CA GLY A 140 -10.20 6.51 -4.76
C GLY A 140 -9.28 6.73 -3.56
N GLY A 141 -7.98 6.99 -3.78
CA GLY A 141 -6.99 6.96 -2.71
C GLY A 141 -6.76 5.55 -2.16
N LEU A 142 -5.86 5.40 -1.18
CA LEU A 142 -5.53 4.08 -0.63
C LEU A 142 -6.68 3.39 0.10
N SER A 143 -7.75 4.10 0.48
CA SER A 143 -8.94 3.48 1.07
C SER A 143 -9.88 2.85 0.03
N GLN A 144 -9.57 2.94 -1.26
CA GLN A 144 -10.36 2.33 -2.33
C GLN A 144 -10.30 0.80 -2.24
N HIS A 145 -11.42 0.20 -1.85
CA HIS A 145 -11.56 -1.24 -1.79
C HIS A 145 -11.48 -1.90 -3.18
N GLY A 146 -10.86 -3.08 -3.24
CA GLY A 146 -10.86 -3.97 -4.40
C GLY A 146 -9.77 -3.67 -5.45
N THR A 147 -8.91 -2.69 -5.20
CA THR A 147 -7.76 -2.36 -6.07
C THR A 147 -6.43 -2.72 -5.39
N PHE A 148 -6.13 -2.03 -4.28
CA PHE A 148 -4.98 -2.27 -3.40
C PHE A 148 -5.48 -2.67 -2.01
N GLU A 149 -6.34 -1.84 -1.40
CA GLU A 149 -7.03 -2.20 -0.17
C GLU A 149 -7.94 -3.41 -0.43
N GLY A 150 -7.99 -4.31 0.52
CA GLY A 150 -8.86 -5.46 0.45
C GLY A 150 -8.97 -6.19 1.78
N ASP A 151 -9.76 -7.25 1.74
CA ASP A 151 -10.21 -7.97 2.92
C ASP A 151 -9.06 -8.61 3.73
N THR A 152 -9.43 -9.07 4.92
CA THR A 152 -8.59 -9.77 5.89
C THR A 152 -7.53 -8.89 6.56
N SER A 153 -7.67 -7.56 6.50
CA SER A 153 -6.75 -6.63 7.15
C SER A 153 -6.53 -6.93 8.65
N MET A 154 -5.34 -6.60 9.17
CA MET A 154 -4.94 -6.95 10.55
C MET A 154 -5.61 -6.12 11.64
N SER A 155 -5.90 -4.85 11.36
CA SER A 155 -6.45 -3.90 12.34
C SER A 155 -7.57 -3.04 11.78
N ARG A 156 -8.05 -3.38 10.57
CA ARG A 156 -9.16 -2.74 9.85
C ARG A 156 -10.22 -3.83 9.60
N VAL A 157 -11.47 -3.42 9.41
CA VAL A 157 -12.54 -4.36 9.02
C VAL A 157 -12.55 -4.54 7.51
N ASP A 158 -13.08 -5.68 7.04
CA ASP A 158 -13.39 -5.87 5.62
C ASP A 158 -14.44 -4.83 5.18
N ALA A 159 -14.36 -4.37 3.93
CA ALA A 159 -15.23 -3.30 3.43
C ALA A 159 -16.73 -3.67 3.49
N PHE A 160 -17.04 -4.97 3.41
CA PHE A 160 -18.40 -5.48 3.60
C PHE A 160 -19.01 -5.09 4.96
N PHE A 161 -18.19 -4.93 6.01
CA PHE A 161 -18.66 -4.64 7.37
C PHE A 161 -18.61 -3.16 7.75
N GLY A 162 -17.98 -2.30 6.94
CA GLY A 162 -17.83 -0.88 7.26
C GLY A 162 -16.68 -0.23 6.53
N ASP A 163 -16.15 0.85 7.11
CA ASP A 163 -15.01 1.59 6.55
C ASP A 163 -13.72 0.75 6.67
N PRO A 164 -13.13 0.32 5.53
CA PRO A 164 -11.94 -0.52 5.55
C PRO A 164 -10.64 0.26 5.84
N ALA A 165 -10.70 1.59 5.96
CA ALA A 165 -9.55 2.42 6.32
C ALA A 165 -9.47 2.72 7.81
N ALA A 166 -10.62 2.76 8.50
CA ALA A 166 -10.72 3.10 9.90
C ALA A 166 -10.03 2.07 10.80
N PHE A 167 -9.25 2.55 11.78
CA PHE A 167 -8.69 1.70 12.81
C PHE A 167 -9.82 1.02 13.61
N ASN A 168 -9.71 -0.30 13.79
CA ASN A 168 -10.68 -1.08 14.53
C ASN A 168 -10.02 -1.69 15.78
N GLN A 169 -10.45 -1.20 16.96
CA GLN A 169 -9.90 -1.63 18.24
C GLN A 169 -10.08 -3.13 18.48
N THR A 170 -11.22 -3.73 18.11
CA THR A 170 -11.46 -5.17 18.29
C THR A 170 -10.47 -5.99 17.48
N ARG A 171 -10.25 -5.66 16.20
CA ARG A 171 -9.25 -6.34 15.36
C ARG A 171 -7.83 -6.14 15.86
N PHE A 172 -7.53 -4.96 16.38
CA PHE A 172 -6.23 -4.71 16.97
C PHE A 172 -6.03 -5.50 18.28
N ASN A 173 -7.05 -5.65 19.11
CA ASN A 173 -7.00 -6.53 20.28
C ASN A 173 -6.74 -7.98 19.88
N ASP A 174 -7.38 -8.48 18.81
CA ASP A 174 -7.09 -9.81 18.28
C ASP A 174 -5.59 -9.96 17.94
N LEU A 175 -4.97 -8.94 17.33
CA LEU A 175 -3.53 -8.92 17.04
C LEU A 175 -2.68 -9.03 18.33
N LEU A 176 -3.02 -8.27 19.36
CA LEU A 176 -2.31 -8.28 20.65
C LEU A 176 -2.48 -9.62 21.39
N ASP A 177 -3.68 -10.20 21.35
CA ASP A 177 -3.97 -11.51 21.95
C ASP A 177 -3.18 -12.61 21.24
N PHE A 178 -3.10 -12.58 19.92
CA PHE A 178 -2.26 -13.52 19.15
C PHE A 178 -0.77 -13.32 19.43
N SER A 179 -0.32 -12.08 19.60
CA SER A 179 1.05 -11.76 20.01
C SER A 179 1.36 -12.37 21.38
N THR A 180 0.46 -12.18 22.35
CA THR A 180 0.57 -12.76 23.71
C THR A 180 0.61 -14.27 23.69
N LYS A 181 -0.22 -14.91 22.86
CA LYS A 181 -0.39 -16.36 22.82
C LYS A 181 0.73 -17.08 22.07
N TYR A 182 1.21 -16.51 20.97
CA TYR A 182 2.09 -17.21 20.03
C TYR A 182 3.46 -16.57 19.89
N GLY A 183 3.62 -15.30 20.26
CA GLY A 183 4.88 -14.58 20.12
C GLY A 183 5.80 -14.76 21.32
N PHE A 184 7.11 -14.66 21.05
CA PHE A 184 8.12 -14.63 22.09
C PHE A 184 7.90 -13.45 23.02
N ASN A 185 7.75 -13.71 24.33
CA ASN A 185 7.43 -12.73 25.36
C ASN A 185 6.25 -11.80 25.00
N GLY A 186 5.25 -12.32 24.28
CA GLY A 186 4.05 -11.57 23.90
C GLY A 186 4.25 -10.51 22.81
N THR A 187 5.38 -10.55 22.10
CA THR A 187 5.64 -9.67 20.95
C THR A 187 4.90 -10.11 19.71
N TYR A 188 4.62 -9.17 18.80
CA TYR A 188 4.25 -9.49 17.43
C TYR A 188 5.53 -9.89 16.69
N ASP A 189 5.69 -11.19 16.46
CA ASP A 189 6.81 -11.82 15.76
C ASP A 189 6.32 -12.74 14.62
N LEU A 190 7.23 -13.40 13.90
CA LEU A 190 6.88 -14.28 12.77
C LEU A 190 5.85 -15.35 13.13
N ASN A 191 5.95 -15.94 14.32
CA ASN A 191 5.05 -17.01 14.73
C ASN A 191 3.63 -16.48 15.01
N ALA A 192 3.53 -15.37 15.74
CA ALA A 192 2.26 -14.68 15.96
C ALA A 192 1.64 -14.17 14.65
N THR A 193 2.47 -13.62 13.75
CA THR A 193 2.04 -13.17 12.41
C THR A 193 1.41 -14.29 11.61
N ALA A 194 2.04 -15.47 11.55
CA ALA A 194 1.55 -16.61 10.78
C ALA A 194 0.17 -17.08 11.29
N GLU A 195 0.04 -17.24 12.61
CA GLU A 195 -1.23 -17.65 13.23
C GLU A 195 -2.33 -16.61 13.03
N PHE A 196 -2.01 -15.33 13.22
CA PHE A 196 -3.02 -14.27 13.09
C PHE A 196 -3.45 -14.06 11.63
N ARG A 197 -2.51 -14.13 10.67
CA ARG A 197 -2.82 -14.01 9.25
C ARG A 197 -3.75 -15.12 8.78
N PHE A 198 -3.49 -16.35 9.21
CA PHE A 198 -4.39 -17.47 8.95
C PHE A 198 -5.76 -17.27 9.59
N GLN A 199 -5.80 -16.88 10.87
CA GLN A 199 -7.07 -16.60 11.56
C GLN A 199 -7.89 -15.53 10.84
N ARG A 200 -7.25 -14.47 10.37
CA ARG A 200 -7.93 -13.37 9.69
C ARG A 200 -8.65 -13.83 8.43
N LEU A 201 -7.99 -14.68 7.66
CA LEU A 201 -8.55 -15.26 6.45
C LEU A 201 -9.70 -16.23 6.76
N GLN A 202 -9.53 -17.11 7.76
CA GLN A 202 -10.60 -18.03 8.17
C GLN A 202 -11.85 -17.28 8.64
N ASP A 203 -11.68 -16.22 9.43
CA ASP A 203 -12.78 -15.40 9.90
C ASP A 203 -13.52 -14.70 8.75
N SER A 204 -12.81 -14.11 7.79
CA SER A 204 -13.46 -13.52 6.61
C SER A 204 -14.13 -14.58 5.74
N ILE A 205 -13.56 -15.78 5.58
CA ILE A 205 -14.22 -16.89 4.88
C ILE A 205 -15.57 -17.23 5.54
N MET A 206 -15.61 -17.29 6.87
CA MET A 206 -16.83 -17.64 7.61
C MET A 206 -17.87 -16.51 7.63
N THR A 207 -17.44 -15.25 7.61
CA THR A 207 -18.30 -14.12 7.97
C THR A 207 -18.59 -13.14 6.83
N ASN A 208 -17.65 -12.91 5.91
CA ASN A 208 -17.77 -11.97 4.81
C ASN A 208 -18.29 -12.69 3.55
N PRO A 209 -19.55 -12.49 3.12
CA PRO A 209 -20.11 -13.17 1.96
C PRO A 209 -19.48 -12.77 0.62
N GLU A 210 -18.72 -11.68 0.58
CA GLU A 210 -18.15 -11.06 -0.61
C GLU A 210 -16.61 -11.08 -0.59
N LEU A 211 -16.01 -11.87 0.31
CA LEU A 211 -14.55 -11.99 0.42
C LEU A 211 -13.89 -12.17 -0.95
N ASP A 212 -12.95 -11.29 -1.29
CA ASP A 212 -12.01 -11.48 -2.40
C ASP A 212 -10.57 -11.55 -1.88
N PHE A 213 -9.97 -12.74 -1.98
CA PHE A 213 -8.58 -12.98 -1.60
C PHE A 213 -7.76 -13.49 -2.78
N THR A 214 -7.92 -12.84 -3.94
CA THR A 214 -7.16 -13.11 -5.17
C THR A 214 -6.01 -12.11 -5.37
N ALA A 215 -5.32 -12.17 -6.52
CA ALA A 215 -4.29 -11.19 -6.85
C ALA A 215 -4.93 -9.82 -7.18
N PRO A 216 -4.32 -8.69 -6.78
CA PRO A 216 -3.05 -8.57 -6.07
C PRO A 216 -3.16 -8.65 -4.54
N ARG A 217 -4.38 -8.79 -3.98
CA ARG A 217 -4.62 -8.73 -2.54
C ARG A 217 -3.79 -9.76 -1.77
N ILE A 218 -3.70 -11.01 -2.24
CA ILE A 218 -2.92 -12.05 -1.56
C ILE A 218 -1.45 -11.63 -1.32
N LEU A 219 -0.80 -10.99 -2.30
CA LEU A 219 0.58 -10.49 -2.13
C LEU A 219 0.64 -9.42 -1.05
N SER A 220 -0.22 -8.42 -1.14
CA SER A 220 -0.26 -7.32 -0.17
C SER A 220 -0.58 -7.81 1.24
N ALA A 221 -1.57 -8.68 1.43
CA ALA A 221 -2.01 -9.14 2.75
C ALA A 221 -0.93 -9.93 3.50
N TYR A 222 -0.12 -10.73 2.80
CA TYR A 222 1.01 -11.44 3.41
C TYR A 222 2.22 -10.52 3.63
N SER A 223 2.53 -9.65 2.68
CA SER A 223 3.66 -8.71 2.80
C SER A 223 3.41 -7.71 3.95
N GLU A 224 2.22 -7.13 4.01
CA GLU A 224 1.80 -6.20 5.07
C GLU A 224 1.81 -6.83 6.45
N ALA A 225 1.63 -8.16 6.55
CA ALA A 225 1.70 -8.87 7.82
C ALA A 225 3.13 -8.94 8.39
N VAL A 226 4.16 -8.93 7.53
CA VAL A 226 5.56 -8.95 7.98
C VAL A 226 6.17 -7.55 8.12
N PHE A 227 5.59 -6.51 7.49
CA PHE A 227 6.11 -5.14 7.58
C PHE A 227 6.31 -4.62 9.01
N PRO A 228 5.39 -4.84 9.98
CA PRO A 228 5.57 -4.37 11.35
C PRO A 228 6.80 -4.99 12.03
N LEU A 229 7.13 -6.24 11.69
CA LEU A 229 8.31 -6.95 12.21
C LEU A 229 9.61 -6.26 11.79
N VAL A 230 9.58 -5.51 10.70
CA VAL A 230 10.75 -4.81 10.18
C VAL A 230 10.67 -3.33 10.49
N TYR A 231 9.68 -2.63 9.94
CA TYR A 231 9.67 -1.18 9.91
C TYR A 231 9.14 -0.52 11.18
N PHE A 232 8.48 -1.27 12.08
CA PHE A 232 7.99 -0.75 13.35
C PHE A 232 8.86 -1.16 14.54
N VAL A 233 9.83 -2.06 14.33
CA VAL A 233 10.85 -2.40 15.32
C VAL A 233 11.97 -1.36 15.24
N ASP A 234 12.36 -0.79 16.39
CA ASP A 234 13.48 0.15 16.46
C ASP A 234 14.75 -0.49 15.86
N GLY A 235 15.39 0.22 14.94
CA GLY A 235 16.53 -0.28 14.18
C GLY A 235 17.75 -0.63 15.02
N ARG A 236 17.85 -0.15 16.27
CA ARG A 236 18.91 -0.56 17.21
C ARG A 236 18.71 -1.98 17.73
N LEU A 237 17.45 -2.44 17.80
CA LEU A 237 17.10 -3.79 18.23
C LEU A 237 17.21 -4.77 17.07
N ASN A 238 16.59 -4.43 15.93
CA ASN A 238 16.60 -5.21 14.69
C ASN A 238 16.32 -6.73 14.88
N ASN A 239 15.52 -7.09 15.88
CA ASN A 239 15.30 -8.46 16.34
C ASN A 239 14.01 -9.10 15.80
N ARG A 240 13.26 -8.38 14.95
CA ARG A 240 11.97 -8.80 14.35
C ARG A 240 10.86 -9.12 15.36
N GLN A 241 10.95 -8.55 16.56
CA GLN A 241 9.97 -8.74 17.63
C GLN A 241 9.38 -7.37 17.98
N LEU A 242 8.18 -7.09 17.49
CA LEU A 242 7.49 -5.83 17.73
C LEU A 242 6.75 -5.89 19.07
N THR A 243 7.11 -5.03 20.02
CA THR A 243 6.41 -4.95 21.30
C THR A 243 4.98 -4.45 21.12
N GLN A 244 4.08 -4.81 22.04
CA GLN A 244 2.69 -4.36 21.98
C GLN A 244 2.56 -2.83 22.09
N ASP A 245 3.43 -2.19 22.86
CA ASP A 245 3.49 -0.73 22.97
C ASP A 245 3.86 -0.08 21.63
N ALA A 246 4.88 -0.62 20.94
CA ALA A 246 5.27 -0.12 19.62
C ALA A 246 4.18 -0.40 18.59
N ALA A 247 3.55 -1.58 18.62
CA ALA A 247 2.40 -1.89 17.77
C ALA A 247 1.26 -0.88 18.00
N THR A 248 0.93 -0.58 19.26
CA THR A 248 -0.11 0.40 19.61
C THR A 248 0.23 1.79 19.08
N SER A 249 1.48 2.22 19.28
CA SER A 249 1.97 3.51 18.78
C SER A 249 1.78 3.67 17.26
N PHE A 250 2.10 2.64 16.46
CA PHE A 250 1.97 2.73 15.01
C PHE A 250 0.54 2.50 14.50
N PHE A 251 -0.18 1.51 15.04
CA PHE A 251 -1.49 1.12 14.51
C PHE A 251 -2.63 2.01 15.02
N ALA A 252 -2.64 2.31 16.31
CA ALA A 252 -3.70 3.07 16.97
C ALA A 252 -3.35 4.57 16.98
N ASP A 253 -2.17 4.91 17.49
CA ASP A 253 -1.79 6.32 17.68
C ASP A 253 -1.20 6.96 16.42
N GLN A 254 -0.80 6.13 15.44
CA GLN A 254 -0.17 6.55 14.19
C GLN A 254 1.03 7.47 14.44
N ARG A 255 1.91 7.04 15.33
CA ARG A 255 3.00 7.82 15.90
C ARG A 255 4.27 6.97 15.96
N LEU A 256 5.42 7.57 15.64
CA LEU A 256 6.72 6.96 15.91
C LEU A 256 6.93 6.92 17.43
N PRO A 257 7.34 5.77 18.01
CA PRO A 257 7.75 5.71 19.41
C PRO A 257 8.79 6.78 19.75
N ALA A 258 8.84 7.19 21.03
CA ALA A 258 9.88 8.11 21.49
C ALA A 258 11.28 7.51 21.21
N ASP A 259 12.20 8.35 20.72
CA ASP A 259 13.57 7.92 20.38
C ASP A 259 13.64 6.83 19.29
N PHE A 260 12.60 6.66 18.48
CA PHE A 260 12.56 5.64 17.43
C PHE A 260 13.63 5.89 16.35
N HIS A 261 14.46 4.88 16.11
CA HIS A 261 15.42 4.86 15.01
C HIS A 261 14.92 3.94 13.88
N ARG A 262 15.00 4.42 12.64
CA ARG A 262 14.73 3.58 11.44
C ARG A 262 15.74 2.44 11.31
N GLN A 263 15.50 1.50 10.39
CA GLN A 263 16.38 0.34 10.19
C GLN A 263 17.85 0.76 9.90
N PRO A 264 18.84 -0.05 10.32
CA PRO A 264 20.26 0.31 10.21
C PRO A 264 20.82 0.22 8.79
N ALA A 265 20.06 -0.38 7.86
CA ALA A 265 20.34 -0.44 6.43
C ALA A 265 18.99 -0.47 5.67
N PRO A 266 18.97 -0.12 4.37
CA PRO A 266 17.76 -0.25 3.57
C PRO A 266 17.28 -1.70 3.53
N VAL A 267 16.00 -1.93 3.83
CA VAL A 267 15.39 -3.27 3.80
C VAL A 267 14.51 -3.40 2.56
N SER A 268 14.77 -4.39 1.72
CA SER A 268 14.02 -4.64 0.49
C SER A 268 13.48 -6.07 0.41
N PHE A 269 13.18 -6.54 -0.81
CA PHE A 269 12.60 -7.86 -1.12
C PHE A 269 13.38 -9.01 -0.47
N GLU A 270 14.71 -8.95 -0.46
CA GLU A 270 15.59 -10.00 0.07
C GLU A 270 15.39 -10.31 1.56
N VAL A 271 14.84 -9.35 2.34
CA VAL A 271 14.48 -9.57 3.74
C VAL A 271 12.99 -9.91 3.88
N ILE A 272 12.13 -9.26 3.10
CA ILE A 272 10.67 -9.41 3.22
C ILE A 272 10.18 -10.75 2.68
N GLU A 273 10.65 -11.18 1.51
CA GLU A 273 10.15 -12.38 0.84
C GLU A 273 10.39 -13.68 1.62
N PRO A 274 11.57 -13.91 2.24
CA PRO A 274 11.76 -15.08 3.09
C PRO A 274 10.78 -15.12 4.26
N MET A 275 10.53 -13.98 4.91
CA MET A 275 9.57 -13.86 6.02
C MET A 275 8.15 -14.15 5.55
N VAL A 276 7.75 -13.61 4.39
CA VAL A 276 6.46 -13.91 3.75
C VAL A 276 6.33 -15.41 3.46
N GLY A 277 7.37 -16.02 2.91
CA GLY A 277 7.42 -17.45 2.63
C GLY A 277 7.28 -18.30 3.90
N GLU A 278 7.94 -17.91 4.99
CA GLU A 278 7.86 -18.60 6.27
C GLU A 278 6.45 -18.58 6.86
N ILE A 279 5.80 -17.41 6.92
CA ILE A 279 4.43 -17.32 7.45
C ILE A 279 3.42 -18.05 6.55
N PHE A 280 3.63 -18.04 5.22
CA PHE A 280 2.77 -18.77 4.28
C PHE A 280 2.96 -20.29 4.40
N ALA A 281 4.20 -20.77 4.54
CA ALA A 281 4.50 -22.19 4.64
C ALA A 281 3.86 -22.86 5.87
N LYS A 282 3.61 -22.09 6.93
CA LYS A 282 2.93 -22.58 8.13
C LYS A 282 1.46 -22.92 7.87
N HIS A 283 0.78 -22.09 7.07
CA HIS A 283 -0.63 -22.24 6.72
C HIS A 283 -0.83 -21.94 5.22
N PRO A 284 -0.42 -22.87 4.33
CA PRO A 284 -0.48 -22.64 2.89
C PRO A 284 -1.91 -22.41 2.42
N PHE A 285 -2.08 -21.53 1.45
CA PHE A 285 -3.41 -21.12 1.00
C PHE A 285 -3.51 -20.95 -0.52
N THR A 286 -4.66 -21.31 -1.07
CA THR A 286 -4.98 -21.14 -2.49
C THR A 286 -5.92 -19.94 -2.66
N PRO A 287 -5.58 -18.95 -3.51
CA PRO A 287 -6.44 -17.81 -3.81
C PRO A 287 -7.88 -18.18 -4.22
N GLY A 288 -8.82 -17.26 -4.00
CA GLY A 288 -10.23 -17.52 -4.15
C GLY A 288 -11.14 -16.42 -3.62
N VAL A 289 -12.45 -16.65 -3.74
CA VAL A 289 -13.50 -15.69 -3.38
C VAL A 289 -14.66 -16.39 -2.68
N ASN A 290 -15.44 -15.66 -1.88
CA ASN A 290 -16.69 -16.16 -1.33
C ASN A 290 -17.87 -15.92 -2.28
N HIS A 291 -18.76 -16.90 -2.37
CA HIS A 291 -20.09 -16.78 -2.98
C HIS A 291 -21.17 -16.93 -1.90
N GLY A 292 -21.29 -15.91 -1.05
CA GLY A 292 -22.02 -16.03 0.21
C GLY A 292 -21.11 -16.52 1.35
N LYS A 293 -21.59 -16.39 2.60
CA LYS A 293 -20.80 -16.73 3.79
C LYS A 293 -20.42 -18.21 3.79
N ASN A 294 -19.18 -18.50 4.18
CA ASN A 294 -18.67 -19.88 4.30
C ASN A 294 -18.77 -20.69 2.99
N ASN A 295 -18.68 -20.02 1.84
CA ASN A 295 -18.72 -20.63 0.51
C ASN A 295 -17.52 -20.17 -0.33
N TYR A 296 -16.34 -20.55 0.13
CA TYR A 296 -15.07 -20.15 -0.48
C TYR A 296 -14.77 -21.00 -1.72
N GLN A 297 -14.72 -20.35 -2.88
CA GLN A 297 -14.41 -20.99 -4.15
C GLN A 297 -13.00 -20.62 -4.59
N LEU A 298 -12.23 -21.66 -4.92
CA LEU A 298 -10.85 -21.49 -5.38
C LEU A 298 -10.83 -20.84 -6.76
N MET A 299 -9.90 -19.92 -6.95
CA MET A 299 -9.67 -19.23 -8.22
C MET A 299 -8.30 -19.61 -8.78
N PRO A 300 -8.10 -20.87 -9.24
CA PRO A 300 -6.77 -21.38 -9.61
C PRO A 300 -6.09 -20.65 -10.79
N ASN A 301 -6.85 -19.83 -11.53
CA ASN A 301 -6.33 -19.03 -12.63
C ASN A 301 -5.72 -17.70 -12.17
N THR A 302 -5.97 -17.27 -10.92
CA THR A 302 -5.26 -16.11 -10.38
C THR A 302 -3.85 -16.53 -9.97
N PRO A 303 -2.84 -15.66 -10.17
CA PRO A 303 -1.49 -15.96 -9.71
C PRO A 303 -1.45 -16.26 -8.21
N ALA A 304 -0.71 -17.30 -7.83
CA ALA A 304 -0.45 -17.62 -6.44
C ALA A 304 0.57 -16.64 -5.82
N LEU A 305 0.67 -16.60 -4.49
CA LEU A 305 1.61 -15.72 -3.77
C LEU A 305 3.06 -15.87 -4.26
N SER A 306 3.48 -17.09 -4.58
CA SER A 306 4.83 -17.39 -5.07
C SER A 306 5.09 -16.95 -6.53
N ASP A 307 4.04 -16.65 -7.31
CA ASP A 307 4.16 -16.22 -8.70
C ASP A 307 4.20 -14.68 -8.79
N PHE A 308 5.30 -14.10 -8.31
CA PHE A 308 5.48 -12.65 -8.30
C PHE A 308 5.31 -12.03 -9.70
N CYS A 309 5.91 -12.63 -10.73
CA CYS A 309 5.80 -12.11 -12.10
C CYS A 309 4.39 -12.25 -12.66
N GLY A 310 3.64 -13.30 -12.30
CA GLY A 310 2.22 -13.44 -12.60
C GLY A 310 1.40 -12.33 -11.96
N ILE A 311 1.62 -12.05 -10.66
CA ILE A 311 0.92 -10.96 -9.95
C ILE A 311 1.24 -9.59 -10.58
N TYR A 312 2.51 -9.32 -10.90
CA TYR A 312 2.89 -8.11 -11.63
C TYR A 312 2.16 -7.99 -12.97
N LYS A 313 2.10 -9.07 -13.77
CA LYS A 313 1.37 -9.08 -15.04
C LYS A 313 -0.13 -8.87 -14.83
N ASP A 314 -0.71 -9.47 -13.81
CA ASP A 314 -2.12 -9.34 -13.47
C ASP A 314 -2.48 -7.89 -13.11
N ILE A 315 -1.63 -7.22 -12.31
CA ILE A 315 -1.75 -5.78 -12.03
C ILE A 315 -1.74 -4.97 -13.33
N VAL A 316 -0.74 -5.21 -14.19
CA VAL A 316 -0.50 -4.37 -15.38
C VAL A 316 -1.48 -4.66 -16.53
N LEU A 317 -1.95 -5.89 -16.67
CA LEU A 317 -2.77 -6.33 -17.80
C LEU A 317 -4.26 -6.46 -17.48
N ARG A 318 -4.63 -6.62 -16.20
CA ARG A 318 -6.03 -6.73 -15.77
C ARG A 318 -6.45 -5.56 -14.90
N VAL A 319 -5.79 -5.32 -13.77
CA VAL A 319 -6.25 -4.33 -12.77
C VAL A 319 -6.19 -2.90 -13.31
N ILE A 320 -5.06 -2.50 -13.89
CA ILE A 320 -4.90 -1.14 -14.43
C ILE A 320 -5.79 -0.92 -15.67
N PRO A 321 -5.82 -1.83 -16.68
CA PRO A 321 -6.71 -1.67 -17.84
C PRO A 321 -8.20 -1.75 -17.52
N ALA A 322 -8.61 -2.45 -16.45
CA ALA A 322 -9.99 -2.43 -16.00
C ALA A 322 -10.45 -1.03 -15.58
N GLN A 323 -9.54 -0.20 -15.04
CA GLN A 323 -9.80 1.20 -14.70
C GLN A 323 -9.60 2.15 -15.88
N TYR A 324 -8.65 1.84 -16.77
CA TYR A 324 -8.31 2.66 -17.92
C TYR A 324 -8.34 1.82 -19.20
N PRO A 325 -9.53 1.49 -19.74
CA PRO A 325 -9.66 0.56 -20.87
C PRO A 325 -9.21 1.18 -22.20
N ARG A 326 -9.38 2.50 -22.36
CA ARG A 326 -9.04 3.24 -23.59
C ARG A 326 -8.48 4.63 -23.26
N PRO A 327 -7.32 4.73 -22.60
CA PRO A 327 -6.76 6.03 -22.24
C PRO A 327 -6.37 6.81 -23.50
N SER A 328 -6.78 8.07 -23.60
CA SER A 328 -6.43 8.95 -24.71
C SER A 328 -5.19 9.79 -24.41
N SER A 329 -4.39 10.06 -25.45
CA SER A 329 -3.31 11.08 -25.47
C SER A 329 -2.48 11.15 -24.16
N GLN A 330 -2.58 12.25 -23.42
CA GLN A 330 -1.75 12.53 -22.25
C GLN A 330 -2.00 11.57 -21.07
N LEU A 331 -3.22 11.02 -20.93
CA LEU A 331 -3.51 10.01 -19.91
C LEU A 331 -2.74 8.72 -20.20
N LYS A 332 -2.70 8.30 -21.47
CA LYS A 332 -1.92 7.14 -21.89
C LYS A 332 -0.42 7.35 -21.62
N ASP A 333 0.11 8.53 -21.93
CA ASP A 333 1.52 8.85 -21.69
C ASP A 333 1.87 8.84 -20.20
N ALA A 334 0.99 9.40 -19.35
CA ALA A 334 1.14 9.38 -17.90
C ALA A 334 1.12 7.94 -17.33
N LEU A 335 0.19 7.11 -17.80
CA LEU A 335 0.10 5.70 -17.42
C LEU A 335 1.35 4.93 -17.85
N ASN A 336 1.76 5.04 -19.12
CA ASN A 336 2.96 4.37 -19.64
C ASN A 336 4.23 4.77 -18.88
N LYS A 337 4.36 6.05 -18.52
CA LYS A 337 5.48 6.54 -17.72
C LYS A 337 5.53 5.90 -16.33
N ASN A 338 4.41 5.88 -15.61
CA ASN A 338 4.32 5.26 -14.29
C ASN A 338 4.45 3.73 -14.34
N LEU A 339 3.93 3.08 -15.38
CA LEU A 339 4.16 1.64 -15.65
C LEU A 339 5.64 1.34 -15.88
N GLY A 340 6.36 2.23 -16.56
CA GLY A 340 7.81 2.16 -16.72
C GLY A 340 8.54 2.24 -15.37
N PHE A 341 8.09 3.10 -14.45
CA PHE A 341 8.64 3.20 -13.09
C PHE A 341 8.35 1.95 -12.26
N LEU A 342 7.13 1.43 -12.31
CA LEU A 342 6.77 0.17 -11.65
C LEU A 342 7.65 -0.99 -12.17
N PHE A 343 7.77 -1.15 -13.49
CA PHE A 343 8.63 -2.20 -14.04
C PHE A 343 10.11 -1.98 -13.70
N GLY A 344 10.55 -0.73 -13.65
CA GLY A 344 11.90 -0.35 -13.24
C GLY A 344 12.27 -0.82 -11.84
N ALA A 345 11.29 -0.92 -10.94
CA ALA A 345 11.43 -1.51 -9.61
C ALA A 345 11.42 -3.05 -9.65
N VAL A 346 10.44 -3.64 -10.35
CA VAL A 346 10.29 -5.10 -10.50
C VAL A 346 11.56 -5.75 -11.04
N LYS A 347 12.16 -5.17 -12.08
CA LYS A 347 13.33 -5.76 -12.76
C LYS A 347 14.62 -5.78 -11.93
N GLN A 348 14.67 -5.10 -10.78
CA GLN A 348 15.88 -5.05 -9.95
C GLN A 348 16.09 -6.37 -9.21
N GLN A 349 15.02 -6.97 -8.69
CA GLN A 349 15.06 -8.19 -7.88
C GLN A 349 14.37 -9.38 -8.54
N HIS A 350 13.55 -9.14 -9.56
CA HIS A 350 12.82 -10.20 -10.26
C HIS A 350 13.10 -10.18 -11.76
N ASN A 351 13.33 -11.36 -12.34
CA ASN A 351 13.54 -11.51 -13.78
C ASN A 351 12.20 -11.54 -14.56
N CYS A 352 11.30 -10.60 -14.26
CA CYS A 352 10.03 -10.49 -14.98
C CYS A 352 10.22 -9.77 -16.33
N THR A 353 9.39 -10.12 -17.30
CA THR A 353 9.34 -9.40 -18.59
C THR A 353 8.39 -8.22 -18.51
N GLN A 354 8.80 -7.06 -19.02
CA GLN A 354 7.92 -5.89 -19.13
C GLN A 354 6.73 -6.20 -20.03
N VAL A 355 5.55 -5.74 -19.63
CA VAL A 355 4.31 -5.85 -20.41
C VAL A 355 3.74 -4.45 -20.63
N PHE A 356 3.02 -4.28 -21.74
CA PHE A 356 2.65 -2.96 -22.27
C PHE A 356 1.15 -2.93 -22.59
N PRO A 357 0.26 -2.66 -21.61
CA PRO A 357 -1.18 -2.71 -21.82
C PRO A 357 -1.68 -1.69 -22.86
N TYR A 358 -0.90 -0.63 -23.12
CA TYR A 358 -1.25 0.45 -24.05
C TYR A 358 -0.29 0.61 -25.22
N GLY A 359 0.55 -0.41 -25.48
CA GLY A 359 1.64 -0.33 -26.46
C GLY A 359 2.93 0.29 -25.90
N ARG A 360 4.01 0.20 -26.69
CA ARG A 360 5.34 0.71 -26.33
C ARG A 360 5.48 2.20 -26.55
#